data_AF-A0A2N2YR07-F1
#
_entry.id   AF-A0A2N2YR07-F1
#
_cell.length_a   1.000
_cell.length_b   1.000
_cell.length_c   1.000
_cell.angle_alpha   90.00
_cell.angle_beta   90.00
_cell.angle_gamma   90.00
#
_symmetry.space_group_name_H-M   'P 1'
#
loop_
_entity.id
_entity.type
_entity.pdbx_description
1 polymer ?
#
loop_
_entity_poly.entity_id
_entity_poly.type
_entity_poly.pdbx_seq_one_letter_code
_entity_poly.pdbx_strand_id
1 'polypeptide(L)'
;MKLNSILILLCVGFFLGAYGQQYEPNIDALAAPIKNQKKSKIMILGTFHFNDGGNDAYKPKFSMDINSEKKQQEVQELVQVLVKFNPTKVAIESMPDRQTFHDSLYSEFLNNRYKLGRNEIFQVSYRLAKLMNHSKLYSIDAPAREYNIEIDEDSLLTANHQEKYADKIY
;
A
#
# COMPACT_ATOMS: atom_id res chain seq x y z
N MET A 1 37.75 -47.98 29.90
CA MET A 1 38.47 -46.69 29.94
C MET A 1 38.15 -45.93 28.67
N LYS A 2 37.39 -44.82 28.75
CA LYS A 2 37.07 -43.97 27.60
C LYS A 2 38.22 -42.99 27.41
N LEU A 3 38.84 -42.96 26.22
CA LEU A 3 39.80 -41.92 25.86
C LEU A 3 39.05 -40.64 25.49
N ASN A 4 39.53 -39.53 26.03
CA ASN A 4 39.12 -38.17 25.73
C ASN A 4 39.71 -37.71 24.40
N SER A 5 38.87 -37.28 23.45
CA SER A 5 39.32 -36.54 22.28
C SER A 5 39.09 -35.06 22.50
N ILE A 6 40.17 -34.32 22.79
CA ILE A 6 40.19 -32.85 22.81
C ILE A 6 40.40 -32.39 21.36
N LEU A 7 39.38 -31.78 20.77
CA LEU A 7 39.49 -31.14 19.45
C LEU A 7 39.98 -29.70 19.65
N ILE A 8 41.25 -29.44 19.30
CA ILE A 8 41.80 -28.08 19.21
C ILE A 8 41.49 -27.57 17.80
N LEU A 9 40.56 -26.62 17.70
CA LEU A 9 40.26 -25.92 16.44
C LEU A 9 41.24 -24.74 16.28
N LEU A 10 42.25 -24.90 15.43
CA LEU A 10 43.13 -23.82 14.98
C LEU A 10 42.38 -22.98 13.93
N CYS A 11 41.87 -21.82 14.33
CA CYS A 11 41.34 -20.81 13.41
C CYS A 11 42.50 -20.15 12.64
N VAL A 12 42.80 -20.64 11.45
CA VAL A 12 43.62 -19.92 10.47
C VAL A 12 42.73 -18.87 9.81
N GLY A 13 42.98 -17.60 10.11
CA GLY A 13 42.30 -16.47 9.49
C GLY A 13 42.60 -16.41 8.00
N PHE A 14 41.61 -16.72 7.17
CA PHE A 14 41.62 -16.41 5.75
C PHE A 14 41.05 -14.99 5.56
N PHE A 15 41.93 -14.01 5.46
CA PHE A 15 41.61 -12.71 4.89
C PHE A 15 41.50 -12.87 3.36
N LEU A 16 40.30 -13.21 2.88
CA LEU A 16 39.95 -13.01 1.48
C LEU A 16 39.54 -11.55 1.31
N GLY A 17 40.41 -10.77 0.66
CA GLY A 17 40.09 -9.42 0.25
C GLY A 17 38.82 -9.41 -0.60
N ALA A 18 37.82 -8.67 -0.15
CA ALA A 18 36.64 -8.39 -0.93
C ALA A 18 37.02 -7.48 -2.10
N TYR A 19 37.40 -8.07 -3.23
CA TYR A 19 37.21 -7.41 -4.51
C TYR A 19 35.72 -7.29 -4.70
N GLY A 20 35.19 -6.06 -4.61
CA GLY A 20 33.82 -5.77 -4.97
C GLY A 20 33.59 -6.14 -6.42
N GLN A 21 33.04 -7.33 -6.67
CA GLN A 21 32.35 -7.55 -7.92
C GLN A 21 31.15 -6.60 -7.90
N GLN A 22 31.17 -5.62 -8.81
CA GLN A 22 29.96 -4.92 -9.19
C GLN A 22 29.00 -5.98 -9.74
N TYR A 23 28.11 -6.46 -8.87
CA TYR A 23 27.03 -7.33 -9.25
C TYR A 23 26.02 -6.45 -9.98
N GLU A 24 26.22 -6.25 -11.28
CA GLU A 24 25.18 -5.76 -12.18
C GLU A 24 24.10 -6.84 -12.22
N PRO A 25 22.92 -6.64 -11.60
CA PRO A 25 21.88 -7.65 -11.63
C PRO A 25 21.49 -7.86 -13.09
N ASN A 26 21.56 -9.10 -13.57
CA ASN A 26 21.09 -9.44 -14.91
C ASN A 26 19.56 -9.24 -14.95
N ILE A 27 19.13 -8.05 -15.35
CA ILE A 27 17.72 -7.65 -15.46
C ILE A 27 16.95 -8.55 -16.42
N ASP A 28 17.59 -9.10 -17.46
CA ASP A 28 16.96 -10.03 -18.39
C ASP A 28 16.70 -11.40 -17.73
N ALA A 29 17.60 -11.87 -16.87
CA ALA A 29 17.40 -13.06 -16.06
C ALA A 29 16.31 -12.88 -14.98
N LEU A 30 16.09 -11.65 -14.49
CA LEU A 30 14.97 -11.30 -13.62
C LEU A 30 13.64 -11.15 -14.38
N ALA A 31 13.69 -10.76 -15.66
CA ALA A 31 12.51 -10.54 -16.50
C ALA A 31 11.99 -11.83 -17.17
N ALA A 32 12.87 -12.78 -17.49
CA ALA A 32 12.49 -14.05 -18.13
C ALA A 32 11.44 -14.87 -17.35
N PRO A 33 11.50 -14.98 -16.00
CA PRO A 33 10.46 -15.64 -15.20
C PRO A 33 9.10 -14.93 -15.23
N ILE A 34 9.05 -13.61 -15.49
CA ILE A 34 7.84 -12.79 -15.43
C ILE A 34 7.08 -12.82 -16.77
N LYS A 35 7.79 -13.01 -17.89
CA LYS A 35 7.24 -12.89 -19.25
C LYS A 35 6.11 -13.88 -19.56
N ASN A 36 6.08 -15.05 -18.91
CA ASN A 36 5.08 -16.11 -19.12
C ASN A 36 4.21 -16.41 -17.89
N GLN A 37 4.20 -15.53 -16.89
CA GLN A 37 3.33 -15.70 -15.71
C GLN A 37 2.00 -14.95 -15.87
N LYS A 38 0.94 -15.55 -15.32
CA LYS A 38 -0.36 -14.90 -15.20
C LYS A 38 -0.21 -13.66 -14.31
N LYS A 39 -0.38 -12.47 -14.90
CA LYS A 39 -0.29 -11.20 -14.18
C LYS A 39 -1.53 -10.98 -13.31
N SER A 40 -1.31 -10.46 -12.10
CA SER A 40 -2.38 -9.94 -11.26
C SER A 40 -2.90 -8.62 -11.82
N LYS A 41 -4.22 -8.41 -11.77
CA LYS A 41 -4.82 -7.10 -12.03
C LYS A 41 -4.85 -6.32 -10.72
N ILE A 42 -4.41 -5.07 -10.77
CA ILE A 42 -4.34 -4.17 -9.61
C ILE A 42 -5.09 -2.89 -9.96
N MET A 43 -5.91 -2.40 -9.03
CA MET A 43 -6.53 -1.09 -9.08
C MET A 43 -6.03 -0.30 -7.87
N ILE A 44 -5.44 0.87 -8.13
CA ILE A 44 -5.02 1.80 -7.10
C ILE A 44 -6.11 2.87 -6.99
N LEU A 45 -6.69 3.01 -5.81
CA LEU A 45 -7.67 4.05 -5.51
C LEU A 45 -7.02 5.05 -4.56
N GLY A 46 -6.69 6.23 -5.06
CA GLY A 46 -6.28 7.36 -4.22
C GLY A 46 -7.49 8.16 -3.76
N THR A 47 -7.50 8.54 -2.48
CA THR A 47 -8.50 9.44 -1.90
C THR A 47 -7.80 10.46 -1.00
N PHE A 48 -8.45 11.59 -0.72
CA PHE A 48 -8.10 12.38 0.47
C PHE A 48 -8.56 11.64 1.74
N HIS A 49 -7.99 11.95 2.90
CA HIS A 49 -8.47 11.35 4.15
C HIS A 49 -9.85 11.90 4.51
N PHE A 50 -10.82 11.02 4.75
CA PHE A 50 -12.17 11.43 5.16
C PHE A 50 -12.20 12.00 6.58
N ASN A 51 -11.14 11.69 7.34
CA ASN A 51 -10.91 12.17 8.68
C ASN A 51 -9.40 12.43 8.89
N ASP A 52 -8.90 13.49 8.25
CA ASP A 52 -7.49 13.91 8.25
C ASP A 52 -7.01 14.46 9.62
N GLY A 53 -7.94 14.84 10.49
CA GLY A 53 -7.63 15.52 11.75
C GLY A 53 -6.95 16.87 11.55
N GLY A 54 -7.04 17.46 10.36
CA GLY A 54 -6.34 18.68 9.98
C GLY A 54 -4.85 18.51 9.66
N ASN A 55 -4.34 17.29 9.44
CA ASN A 55 -2.92 17.05 9.16
C ASN A 55 -2.56 17.04 7.67
N ASP A 56 -3.54 16.87 6.78
CA ASP A 56 -3.27 16.79 5.35
C ASP A 56 -2.79 18.12 4.79
N ALA A 57 -1.80 18.12 3.90
CA ALA A 57 -1.38 19.33 3.20
C ALA A 57 -2.53 19.87 2.32
N TYR A 58 -3.31 18.97 1.74
CA TYR A 58 -4.55 19.32 1.05
C TYR A 58 -5.65 19.68 2.06
N LYS A 59 -6.18 20.90 1.95
CA LYS A 59 -7.34 21.34 2.70
C LYS A 59 -8.57 21.38 1.81
N PRO A 60 -9.59 20.54 2.06
CA PRO A 60 -10.83 20.62 1.30
C PRO A 60 -11.42 22.03 1.40
N LYS A 61 -11.80 22.63 0.26
CA LYS A 61 -12.49 23.94 0.23
C LYS A 61 -13.96 23.87 0.70
N PHE A 62 -14.41 22.69 1.12
CA PHE A 62 -15.77 22.41 1.55
C PHE A 62 -15.76 21.59 2.83
N SER A 63 -16.70 21.86 3.75
CA SER A 63 -16.91 20.99 4.91
C SER A 63 -17.56 19.69 4.46
N MET A 64 -16.98 18.54 4.82
CA MET A 64 -17.56 17.23 4.56
C MET A 64 -17.98 16.55 5.86
N ASP A 65 -19.27 16.30 6.02
CA ASP A 65 -19.74 15.30 6.97
C ASP A 65 -19.95 13.96 6.27
N ILE A 66 -18.99 13.06 6.42
CA ILE A 66 -19.03 11.73 5.81
C ILE A 66 -20.24 10.91 6.29
N ASN A 67 -20.79 11.21 7.47
CA ASN A 67 -21.96 10.52 8.03
C ASN A 67 -23.29 11.11 7.54
N SER A 68 -23.28 12.22 6.81
CA SER A 68 -24.50 12.79 6.23
C SER A 68 -25.12 11.81 5.23
N GLU A 69 -26.45 11.85 5.10
CA GLU A 69 -27.19 10.96 4.19
C GLU A 69 -26.64 11.00 2.76
N LYS A 70 -26.42 12.21 2.23
CA LYS A 70 -25.83 12.42 0.90
C LYS A 70 -24.46 11.74 0.76
N LYS A 71 -23.56 11.90 1.75
CA LYS A 71 -22.23 11.29 1.67
C LYS A 71 -22.25 9.77 1.85
N GLN A 72 -23.17 9.25 2.66
CA GLN A 72 -23.38 7.81 2.77
C GLN A 72 -23.88 7.20 1.45
N GLN A 73 -24.75 7.90 0.72
CA GLN A 73 -25.18 7.51 -0.62
C GLN A 73 -24.01 7.52 -1.62
N GLU A 74 -23.23 8.60 -1.66
CA GLU A 74 -22.05 8.70 -2.54
C GLU A 74 -21.01 7.60 -2.25
N VAL A 75 -20.75 7.29 -0.97
CA VAL A 75 -19.86 6.18 -0.58
C VAL A 75 -20.42 4.84 -1.04
N GLN A 76 -21.73 4.63 -0.90
CA GLN A 76 -22.37 3.40 -1.37
C GLN A 76 -22.24 3.25 -2.89
N GLU A 77 -22.47 4.31 -3.66
CA GLU A 77 -22.28 4.32 -5.11
C GLU A 77 -20.83 4.01 -5.50
N LEU A 78 -19.86 4.65 -4.85
CA LEU A 78 -18.44 4.36 -5.04
C LEU A 78 -18.15 2.88 -4.81
N VAL A 79 -18.60 2.31 -3.68
CA VAL A 79 -18.38 0.89 -3.37
C VAL A 79 -19.02 -0.01 -4.43
N GLN A 80 -20.20 0.32 -4.95
CA GLN A 80 -20.83 -0.44 -6.04
C GLN A 80 -20.01 -0.40 -7.34
N VAL A 81 -19.36 0.72 -7.64
CA VAL A 81 -18.42 0.80 -8.78
C VAL A 81 -17.23 -0.12 -8.53
N LEU A 82 -16.65 -0.12 -7.33
CA LEU A 82 -15.49 -0.95 -6.98
C LEU A 82 -15.81 -2.46 -7.01
N VAL A 83 -17.04 -2.87 -6.66
CA VAL A 83 -17.49 -4.27 -6.76
C VAL A 83 -17.37 -4.79 -8.20
N LYS A 84 -17.59 -3.96 -9.23
CA LYS A 84 -17.48 -4.36 -10.64
C LYS A 84 -16.05 -4.77 -11.03
N PHE A 85 -15.03 -4.25 -10.34
CA PHE A 85 -13.65 -4.71 -10.52
C PHE A 85 -13.45 -6.15 -10.03
N ASN A 86 -14.35 -6.66 -9.19
CA ASN A 86 -14.31 -7.99 -8.57
C ASN A 86 -12.98 -8.26 -7.85
N PRO A 87 -12.59 -7.38 -6.90
CA PRO A 87 -11.34 -7.57 -6.16
C PRO A 87 -11.39 -8.90 -5.39
N THR A 88 -10.29 -9.66 -5.47
CA THR A 88 -10.11 -10.89 -4.67
C THR A 88 -9.42 -10.61 -3.34
N LYS A 89 -8.88 -9.40 -3.18
CA LYS A 89 -8.24 -8.86 -1.97
C LYS A 89 -8.49 -7.36 -1.92
N VAL A 90 -8.66 -6.85 -0.70
CA VAL A 90 -8.71 -5.40 -0.42
C VAL A 90 -7.56 -5.08 0.50
N ALA A 91 -6.64 -4.23 0.02
CA ALA A 91 -5.52 -3.74 0.79
C ALA A 91 -5.78 -2.28 1.23
N ILE A 92 -5.32 -1.93 2.42
CA ILE A 92 -5.61 -0.63 3.08
C ILE A 92 -4.31 0.03 3.51
N GLU A 93 -4.27 1.35 3.42
CA GLU A 93 -3.17 2.19 3.88
C GLU A 93 -3.15 2.23 5.42
N SER A 94 -2.56 1.19 6.01
CA SER A 94 -2.31 1.08 7.43
C SER A 94 -1.06 0.24 7.66
N MET A 95 -0.25 0.62 8.65
CA MET A 95 1.00 -0.06 8.96
C MET A 95 0.78 -1.57 9.19
N PRO A 96 1.69 -2.44 8.72
CA PRO A 96 1.54 -3.89 8.88
C PRO A 96 1.36 -4.37 10.34
N ASP A 97 1.90 -3.63 11.31
CA ASP A 97 1.73 -3.90 12.75
C ASP A 97 0.29 -3.66 13.26
N ARG A 98 -0.55 -2.95 12.49
CA ARG A 98 -1.98 -2.74 12.75
C ARG A 98 -2.88 -3.84 12.21
N GLN A 99 -2.31 -4.88 11.58
CA GLN A 99 -3.10 -5.97 10.99
C GLN A 99 -4.06 -6.62 12.01
N THR A 100 -3.57 -6.99 13.21
CA THR A 100 -4.40 -7.63 14.24
C THR A 100 -5.53 -6.71 14.72
N PHE A 101 -5.27 -5.40 14.78
CA PHE A 101 -6.31 -4.41 15.10
C PHE A 101 -7.42 -4.42 14.05
N HIS A 102 -7.06 -4.40 12.76
CA HIS A 102 -8.06 -4.42 11.68
C HIS A 102 -8.78 -5.76 11.57
N ASP A 103 -8.10 -6.90 11.80
CA ASP A 103 -8.73 -8.22 11.80
C ASP A 103 -9.81 -8.31 12.90
N SER A 104 -9.49 -7.88 14.12
CA SER A 104 -10.45 -7.86 15.23
C SER A 104 -11.62 -6.93 14.94
N LEU A 105 -11.35 -5.68 14.54
CA LEU A 105 -12.38 -4.68 14.33
C LEU A 105 -13.29 -5.02 13.14
N TYR A 106 -12.72 -5.61 12.08
CA TYR A 106 -13.48 -6.08 10.94
C TYR A 106 -14.39 -7.25 11.29
N SER A 107 -13.94 -8.18 12.14
CA SER A 107 -14.82 -9.22 12.70
C SER A 107 -16.02 -8.63 13.45
N GLU A 108 -15.79 -7.62 14.30
CA GLU A 108 -16.88 -6.91 14.98
C GLU A 108 -17.83 -6.21 14.00
N PHE A 109 -17.31 -5.63 12.91
CA PHE A 109 -18.12 -5.04 11.85
C PHE A 109 -18.99 -6.07 11.11
N LEU A 110 -18.43 -7.23 10.77
CA LEU A 110 -19.18 -8.32 10.12
C LEU A 110 -20.31 -8.83 11.02
N ASN A 111 -20.07 -8.87 12.32
CA ASN A 111 -21.05 -9.26 13.34
C ASN A 111 -22.03 -8.14 13.74
N ASN A 112 -21.99 -6.98 13.06
CA ASN A 112 -22.80 -5.80 13.38
C ASN A 112 -22.61 -5.26 14.81
N ARG A 113 -21.46 -5.54 15.43
CA ARG A 113 -21.06 -5.05 16.78
C ARG A 113 -20.19 -3.80 16.73
N TYR A 114 -19.73 -3.39 15.55
CA TYR A 114 -18.99 -2.15 15.33
C TYR A 114 -19.74 -1.21 14.39
N LYS A 115 -19.98 0.03 14.85
CA LYS A 115 -20.45 1.13 14.01
C LYS A 115 -19.24 1.79 13.33
N LEU A 116 -19.27 1.87 11.99
CA LEU A 116 -18.15 2.41 11.22
C LEU A 116 -17.78 3.84 11.64
N GLY A 117 -16.47 4.06 11.85
CA GLY A 117 -15.90 5.38 12.04
C GLY A 117 -15.85 6.20 10.74
N ARG A 118 -15.40 7.45 10.84
CA ARG A 118 -15.42 8.42 9.72
C ARG A 118 -14.36 8.15 8.64
N ASN A 119 -13.28 7.47 8.99
CA ASN A 119 -12.15 7.21 8.11
C ASN A 119 -12.53 6.35 6.87
N GLU A 120 -11.88 6.62 5.74
CA GLU A 120 -12.07 5.98 4.44
C GLU A 120 -11.84 4.47 4.43
N ILE A 121 -10.92 3.96 5.25
CA ILE A 121 -10.72 2.51 5.45
C ILE A 121 -12.03 1.86 5.90
N PHE A 122 -12.75 2.51 6.81
CA PHE A 122 -14.02 2.01 7.34
C PHE A 122 -15.16 2.25 6.35
N GLN A 123 -15.26 3.47 5.81
CA GLN A 123 -16.38 3.85 4.95
C GLN A 123 -16.35 3.14 3.59
N VAL A 124 -15.17 2.93 3.01
CA VAL A 124 -15.01 2.31 1.69
C VAL A 124 -14.55 0.86 1.83
N SER A 125 -13.37 0.64 2.42
CA SER A 125 -12.69 -0.66 2.33
C SER A 125 -13.41 -1.76 3.10
N TYR A 126 -13.89 -1.48 4.32
CA TYR A 126 -14.63 -2.47 5.11
C TYR A 126 -15.96 -2.86 4.43
N ARG A 127 -16.67 -1.88 3.87
CA ARG A 127 -17.93 -2.13 3.14
C ARG A 127 -17.68 -2.94 1.88
N LEU A 128 -16.68 -2.58 1.10
CA LEU A 128 -16.28 -3.31 -0.10
C LEU A 128 -15.94 -4.77 0.24
N ALA A 129 -15.06 -4.98 1.23
CA ALA A 129 -14.68 -6.31 1.67
C ALA A 129 -15.89 -7.15 2.13
N LYS A 130 -16.85 -6.53 2.85
CA LYS A 130 -18.08 -7.21 3.31
C LYS A 130 -18.95 -7.62 2.12
N LEU A 131 -19.17 -6.74 1.15
CA LEU A 131 -19.95 -7.05 -0.06
C LEU A 131 -19.30 -8.14 -0.92
N MET A 132 -17.96 -8.19 -0.93
CA MET A 132 -17.19 -9.20 -1.65
C MET A 132 -16.95 -10.49 -0.85
N ASN A 133 -17.62 -10.65 0.31
CA ASN A 133 -17.49 -11.80 1.21
C ASN A 133 -16.04 -12.13 1.59
N HIS A 134 -15.20 -11.12 1.74
CA HIS A 134 -13.84 -11.30 2.22
C HIS A 134 -13.84 -11.51 3.73
N SER A 135 -13.02 -12.44 4.22
CA SER A 135 -12.87 -12.68 5.66
C SER A 135 -11.95 -11.66 6.34
N LYS A 136 -11.13 -10.94 5.57
CA LYS A 136 -10.19 -9.93 6.08
C LYS A 136 -9.75 -8.92 5.02
N LEU A 137 -9.14 -7.84 5.50
CA LEU A 137 -8.39 -6.86 4.70
C LEU A 137 -6.88 -7.03 4.95
N TYR A 138 -6.05 -6.38 4.13
CA TYR A 138 -4.59 -6.46 4.22
C TYR A 138 -4.00 -5.08 4.48
N SER A 139 -3.37 -4.88 5.62
CA SER A 139 -2.71 -3.63 5.99
C SER A 139 -1.39 -3.53 5.23
N ILE A 140 -1.30 -2.60 4.29
CA ILE A 140 -0.10 -2.33 3.49
C ILE A 140 0.21 -0.84 3.60
N ASP A 141 1.27 -0.53 4.30
CA ASP A 141 1.78 0.83 4.40
C ASP A 141 3.28 0.76 4.67
N ALA A 142 3.97 1.85 4.40
CA ALA A 142 5.38 1.99 4.62
C ALA A 142 5.68 3.39 5.14
N PRO A 143 6.72 3.55 5.98
CA PRO A 143 7.18 4.87 6.37
C PRO A 143 7.43 5.73 5.13
N ALA A 144 7.04 7.00 5.22
CA ALA A 144 7.34 7.97 4.19
C ALA A 144 8.85 7.93 3.90
N ARG A 145 9.20 7.65 2.65
CA ARG A 145 10.56 7.83 2.16
C ARG A 145 10.63 9.24 1.61
N GLU A 146 11.33 10.12 2.32
CA GLU A 146 11.76 11.38 1.74
C GLU A 146 12.75 11.04 0.61
N TYR A 147 12.23 11.06 -0.61
CA TYR A 147 13.10 11.18 -1.75
C TYR A 147 13.42 12.66 -1.88
N ASN A 148 14.68 13.04 -1.67
CA ASN A 148 15.21 14.33 -2.15
C ASN A 148 15.32 14.26 -3.68
N ILE A 149 14.19 14.07 -4.36
CA ILE A 149 14.08 14.23 -5.79
C ILE A 149 13.78 15.72 -5.97
N GLU A 150 14.79 16.48 -6.40
CA GLU A 150 14.50 17.69 -7.17
C GLU A 150 13.69 17.22 -8.38
N ILE A 151 12.40 17.52 -8.34
CA ILE A 151 11.53 17.27 -9.48
C ILE A 151 11.91 18.33 -10.51
N ASP A 152 12.61 17.90 -11.55
CA ASP A 152 12.76 18.69 -12.77
C ASP A 152 11.39 18.74 -13.47
N GLU A 153 10.63 19.79 -13.17
CA GLU A 153 9.28 19.99 -13.69
C GLU A 153 9.26 20.01 -15.22
N ASP A 154 10.28 20.58 -15.87
CA ASP A 154 10.39 20.64 -17.32
C ASP A 154 10.56 19.24 -17.93
N SER A 155 11.44 18.42 -17.34
CA SER A 155 11.62 17.03 -17.76
C SER A 155 10.34 16.20 -17.59
N LEU A 156 9.57 16.40 -16.51
CA LEU A 156 8.29 15.71 -16.31
C LEU A 156 7.22 16.15 -17.32
N LEU A 157 7.14 17.46 -17.61
CA LEU A 157 6.19 18.01 -18.57
C LEU A 157 6.46 17.46 -19.97
N THR A 158 7.73 17.42 -20.40
CA THR A 158 8.11 16.87 -21.70
C THR A 158 7.88 15.36 -21.77
N ALA A 159 8.25 14.60 -20.74
CA ALA A 159 8.04 13.15 -20.71
C ALA A 159 6.56 12.74 -20.81
N ASN A 160 5.66 13.58 -20.28
CA ASN A 160 4.22 13.33 -20.29
C ASN A 160 3.47 14.03 -21.42
N HIS A 161 4.15 14.74 -22.32
CA HIS A 161 3.54 15.57 -23.38
C HIS A 161 2.55 16.61 -22.83
N GLN A 162 2.90 17.20 -21.68
CA GLN A 162 2.05 18.13 -20.93
C GLN A 162 2.50 19.59 -21.03
N GLU A 163 3.48 19.91 -21.88
CA GLU A 163 4.08 21.26 -22.02
C GLU A 163 3.02 22.35 -22.24
N LYS A 164 1.92 22.04 -22.94
CA LYS A 164 0.79 22.96 -23.18
C LYS A 164 0.07 23.42 -21.91
N TYR A 165 0.25 22.72 -20.80
CA TYR A 165 -0.38 23.00 -19.51
C TYR A 165 0.57 23.62 -18.49
N ALA A 166 1.85 23.82 -18.84
CA ALA A 166 2.88 24.36 -17.95
C ALA A 166 2.45 25.69 -17.29
N ASP A 167 1.75 26.55 -18.04
CA ASP A 167 1.34 27.88 -17.57
C ASP A 167 -0.10 27.95 -17.02
N LYS A 168 -0.80 26.80 -16.89
CA LYS A 168 -2.20 26.79 -16.47
C LYS A 168 -2.35 26.31 -15.03
N ILE A 169 -2.56 27.26 -14.13
CA ILE A 169 -3.03 26.97 -12.77
C ILE A 169 -4.45 26.40 -12.87
N TYR A 170 -4.60 25.11 -12.57
CA TYR A 170 -5.89 24.48 -12.29
C TYR A 170 -6.20 24.52 -10.79
#